data_AF-A0A967FKZ0-F1
#
_entry.id   AF-A0A967FKZ0-F1
#
_cell.length_a   1.000
_cell.length_b   1.000
_cell.length_c   1.000
_cell.angle_alpha   90.00
_cell.angle_beta   90.00
_cell.angle_gamma   90.00
#
_symmetry.space_group_name_H-M   'P 1'
#
loop_
_entity.id
_entity.type
_entity.pdbx_description
1 polymer ?
#
loop_
_entity_poly.entity_id
_entity_poly.type
_entity_poly.pdbx_seq_one_letter_code
_entity_poly.pdbx_strand_id
1 'polypeptide(L)'
;MGARRSDIMAQFLWESLIISFIAGLVGITLGNVLAWLIAWGATTQGFPWDFEVSFGGIILAVVFSAAVGLIFGIYPARRAAGMDPIYALRFE
;
A
#
# COMPACT_ATOMS: atom_id res chain seq x y z
N MET A 1 8.79 21.31 -24.33
CA MET A 1 9.00 20.71 -23.00
C MET A 1 7.89 19.69 -22.80
N GLY A 2 8.11 18.41 -23.15
CA GLY A 2 7.07 17.39 -23.09
C GLY A 2 7.62 16.14 -22.44
N ALA A 3 7.13 15.82 -21.24
CA ALA A 3 7.43 14.57 -20.56
C ALA A 3 6.98 13.40 -21.45
N ARG A 4 7.83 12.38 -21.61
CA ARG A 4 7.46 11.18 -22.35
C ARG A 4 6.43 10.41 -21.53
N ARG A 5 5.63 9.57 -22.21
CA ARG A 5 4.69 8.64 -21.56
C ARG A 5 5.37 7.78 -20.47
N SER A 6 6.64 7.43 -20.70
CA SER A 6 7.48 6.71 -19.74
C SER A 6 7.74 7.49 -18.46
N ASP A 7 7.92 8.80 -18.56
CA ASP A 7 8.31 9.66 -17.43
C ASP A 7 7.12 9.84 -16.50
N ILE A 8 5.94 10.08 -17.07
CA ILE A 8 4.66 10.15 -16.34
C ILE A 8 4.38 8.80 -15.67
N MET A 9 4.55 7.69 -16.39
CA MET A 9 4.33 6.37 -15.82
C MET A 9 5.29 6.07 -14.67
N ALA A 10 6.57 6.41 -14.82
CA ALA A 10 7.56 6.23 -13.76
C ALA A 10 7.23 7.04 -12.51
N GLN A 11 6.78 8.29 -12.64
CA GLN A 11 6.41 9.13 -11.51
C GLN A 11 5.26 8.51 -10.70
N PHE A 12 4.14 8.17 -11.36
CA PHE A 12 2.99 7.57 -10.67
C PHE A 12 3.31 6.20 -10.07
N LEU A 13 4.16 5.41 -10.72
CA LEU A 13 4.63 4.14 -10.16
C LEU A 13 5.49 4.35 -8.91
N TRP A 14 6.37 5.35 -8.89
CA TRP A 14 7.14 5.69 -7.71
C TRP A 14 6.26 6.20 -6.56
N GLU A 15 5.32 7.09 -6.84
CA GLU A 15 4.36 7.58 -5.84
C GLU A 15 3.54 6.42 -5.24
N SER A 16 2.99 5.54 -6.09
CA SER A 16 2.22 4.38 -5.63
C SER A 16 3.07 3.38 -4.84
N LEU A 17 4.32 3.13 -5.24
CA LEU A 17 5.24 2.27 -4.49
C LEU A 17 5.53 2.83 -3.08
N ILE A 18 5.81 4.13 -2.97
CA ILE A 18 6.09 4.79 -1.70
C ILE A 18 4.86 4.74 -0.78
N ILE A 19 3.68 5.09 -1.31
CA ILE A 19 2.42 5.05 -0.54
C ILE A 19 2.14 3.62 -0.06
N SER A 20 2.34 2.63 -0.94
CA SER A 20 2.08 1.23 -0.61
C SER A 20 3.06 0.68 0.42
N PHE A 21 4.33 1.05 0.32
CA PHE A 21 5.34 0.70 1.32
C PHE A 21 4.99 1.27 2.70
N ILE A 22 4.62 2.55 2.77
CA ILE A 22 4.19 3.18 4.02
C ILE A 22 2.93 2.51 4.55
N ALA A 23 1.93 2.26 3.70
CA ALA A 23 0.70 1.57 4.08
C ALA A 23 0.97 0.14 4.61
N GLY A 24 1.88 -0.60 3.98
CA GLY A 24 2.29 -1.93 4.42
C GLY A 24 2.98 -1.91 5.79
N LEU A 25 3.92 -0.98 5.99
CA LEU A 25 4.59 -0.81 7.28
C LEU A 25 3.59 -0.45 8.39
N VAL A 26 2.70 0.51 8.12
CA VAL A 26 1.64 0.93 9.06
C VAL A 26 0.65 -0.20 9.31
N GLY A 27 0.27 -0.97 8.30
CA GLY A 27 -0.64 -2.10 8.43
C GLY A 27 -0.06 -3.21 9.31
N ILE A 28 1.21 -3.56 9.11
CA ILE A 28 1.91 -4.56 9.93
C ILE A 28 2.02 -4.09 11.38
N THR A 29 2.43 -2.84 11.62
CA THR A 29 2.57 -2.33 12.99
C THR A 29 1.23 -2.25 13.71
N LEU A 30 0.20 -1.67 13.07
CA LEU A 30 -1.14 -1.60 13.65
C LEU A 30 -1.73 -2.99 13.89
N GLY A 31 -1.61 -3.91 12.93
CA GLY A 31 -2.11 -5.28 13.08
C GLY A 31 -1.50 -6.00 14.29
N ASN A 32 -0.18 -5.86 14.48
CA ASN A 32 0.51 -6.44 15.64
C ASN A 32 0.11 -5.75 16.94
N VAL A 33 -0.02 -4.42 16.97
CA VAL A 33 -0.46 -3.68 18.16
C VAL A 33 -1.88 -4.07 18.57
N LEU A 34 -2.81 -4.19 17.62
CA LEU A 34 -4.17 -4.65 17.91
C LEU A 34 -4.18 -6.06 18.47
N ALA A 35 -3.44 -6.99 17.84
CA ALA A 35 -3.37 -8.37 18.30
C ALA A 35 -2.74 -8.47 19.70
N TRP A 36 -1.72 -7.65 19.99
CA TRP A 36 -1.15 -7.55 21.34
C TRP A 36 -2.15 -7.00 22.37
N LEU A 37 -2.91 -5.95 22.04
CA LEU A 37 -3.95 -5.41 22.91
C LEU A 37 -5.05 -6.42 23.23
N ILE A 38 -5.45 -7.23 22.23
CA ILE A 38 -6.43 -8.31 22.41
C ILE A 38 -5.87 -9.38 23.36
N ALA A 39 -4.64 -9.84 23.14
CA ALA A 39 -3.99 -10.83 24.00
C ALA A 39 -3.81 -10.31 25.44
N TRP A 40 -3.39 -9.05 25.60
CA TRP A 40 -3.29 -8.41 26.90
C TRP A 40 -4.64 -8.36 27.61
N GLY A 41 -5.70 -7.92 26.93
CA GLY A 41 -7.06 -7.91 27.46
C GLY A 41 -7.53 -9.30 27.90
N ALA A 42 -7.33 -10.32 27.08
CA ALA A 42 -7.69 -11.71 27.39
C ALA A 42 -6.95 -12.24 28.63
N THR A 43 -5.65 -11.94 28.74
CA THR A 43 -4.81 -12.36 29.87
C THR A 43 -5.30 -11.74 31.18
N THR A 44 -5.73 -10.48 31.18
CA THR A 44 -6.30 -9.83 32.38
C THR A 44 -7.62 -10.44 32.84
N GLN A 45 -8.35 -11.10 31.94
CA GLN A 45 -9.61 -11.81 32.24
C GLN A 45 -9.38 -13.27 32.67
N GLY A 46 -8.13 -13.70 32.83
CA GLY A 46 -7.76 -15.05 33.25
C GLY A 46 -7.65 -16.07 32.11
N PHE A 47 -7.74 -15.64 30.84
CA PHE A 47 -7.49 -16.49 29.68
C PHE A 47 -6.03 -16.34 29.25
N PRO A 48 -5.18 -17.37 29.39
CA PRO A 48 -3.80 -17.31 28.91
C PRO A 48 -3.80 -17.33 27.39
N TRP A 49 -3.67 -16.14 26.78
CA TRP A 49 -3.58 -15.97 25.33
C TRP A 49 -2.17 -15.55 24.97
N ASP A 50 -1.42 -16.44 24.34
CA ASP A 50 -0.08 -16.14 23.86
C ASP A 50 -0.12 -15.34 22.56
N PHE A 51 0.47 -14.15 22.59
CA PHE A 51 0.64 -13.31 21.41
C PHE A 51 1.87 -13.78 20.62
N GLU A 52 1.63 -14.34 19.43
CA GLU A 52 2.69 -14.76 18.51
C GLU A 52 2.62 -14.01 17.18
N VAL A 53 3.77 -13.54 16.72
CA VAL A 53 3.90 -12.88 15.42
C VAL A 53 4.17 -13.94 14.35
N SER A 54 3.16 -14.21 13.51
CA SER A 54 3.29 -15.17 12.41
C SER A 54 4.12 -14.58 11.25
N PHE A 55 5.25 -15.23 10.95
CA PHE A 55 6.07 -14.88 9.79
C PHE A 55 5.29 -15.02 8.47
N GLY A 56 4.43 -16.03 8.36
CA GLY A 56 3.53 -16.19 7.20
C GLY A 56 2.53 -15.06 7.08
N GLY A 57 2.01 -14.57 8.21
CA GLY A 57 1.13 -13.39 8.25
C GLY A 57 1.83 -12.12 7.76
N ILE A 58 3.10 -11.91 8.15
CA ILE A 58 3.91 -10.78 7.67
C ILE A 58 4.12 -10.87 6.16
N ILE A 59 4.52 -12.04 5.64
CA ILE A 59 4.73 -12.23 4.20
C ILE A 59 3.44 -11.93 3.44
N LEU A 60 2.31 -12.44 3.91
CA LEU A 60 1.00 -12.22 3.28
C LEU A 60 0.64 -10.74 3.28
N ALA A 61 0.87 -10.02 4.38
CA ALA A 61 0.63 -8.58 4.48
C ALA A 61 1.50 -7.78 3.49
N VAL A 62 2.79 -8.12 3.36
CA VAL A 62 3.71 -7.47 2.42
C VAL A 62 3.27 -7.72 0.97
N VAL A 63 2.99 -8.98 0.61
CA VAL A 63 2.57 -9.36 -0.75
C VAL A 63 1.24 -8.68 -1.10
N PHE A 64 0.28 -8.68 -0.18
CA PHE A 64 -1.02 -8.03 -0.38
C PHE A 64 -0.86 -6.53 -0.58
N SER A 65 -0.07 -5.86 0.27
CA SER A 65 0.23 -4.43 0.16
C SER A 65 0.89 -4.08 -1.18
N ALA A 66 1.90 -4.85 -1.61
CA ALA A 66 2.57 -4.66 -2.89
C ALA A 66 1.61 -4.88 -4.07
N ALA A 67 0.76 -5.91 -4.02
CA ALA A 67 -0.21 -6.21 -5.07
C ALA A 67 -1.24 -5.08 -5.22
N VAL A 68 -1.84 -4.64 -4.12
CA VAL A 68 -2.77 -3.50 -4.10
C VAL A 68 -2.09 -2.26 -4.65
N GLY A 69 -0.88 -1.95 -4.17
CA GLY A 69 -0.08 -0.82 -4.62
C GLY A 69 0.20 -0.79 -6.11
N LEU A 70 0.65 -1.92 -6.66
CA LEU A 70 0.94 -2.06 -8.09
C LEU A 70 -0.34 -1.96 -8.92
N ILE A 71 -1.43 -2.61 -8.53
CA ILE A 71 -2.70 -2.56 -9.27
C ILE A 71 -3.21 -1.11 -9.35
N PHE A 72 -3.30 -0.44 -8.20
CA PHE A 72 -3.77 0.94 -8.13
C PHE A 72 -2.75 1.97 -8.61
N GLY A 73 -1.47 1.64 -8.78
CA GLY A 73 -0.47 2.50 -9.41
C GLY A 73 -0.44 2.38 -10.93
N ILE A 74 -0.41 1.16 -11.45
CA ILE A 74 -0.26 0.87 -12.88
C ILE A 74 -1.48 1.35 -13.68
N TYR A 75 -2.69 1.08 -13.19
CA TYR A 75 -3.91 1.45 -13.91
C TYR A 75 -4.05 2.96 -14.17
N PRO A 76 -3.99 3.84 -13.14
CA PRO A 76 -4.04 5.28 -13.38
C PRO A 76 -2.81 5.81 -14.09
N ALA A 77 -1.60 5.26 -13.85
CA ALA A 77 -0.39 5.68 -14.56
C ALA A 77 -0.52 5.47 -16.08
N ARG A 78 -1.07 4.32 -16.51
CA ARG A 78 -1.35 4.03 -17.92
C ARG A 78 -2.40 4.97 -18.50
N ARG A 79 -3.46 5.27 -17.73
CA ARG A 79 -4.50 6.21 -18.14
C ARG A 79 -3.94 7.63 -18.31
N ALA A 80 -3.10 8.09 -17.39
CA ALA A 80 -2.48 9.41 -17.43
C ALA A 80 -1.50 9.54 -18.59
N ALA A 81 -0.63 8.54 -18.81
CA ALA A 81 0.31 8.53 -19.92
C ALA A 81 -0.37 8.46 -21.30
N GLY A 82 -1.59 7.92 -21.38
CA GLY A 82 -2.38 7.84 -22.61
C GLY A 82 -3.15 9.13 -22.95
N MET A 83 -3.24 10.10 -22.04
CA MET A 83 -4.03 11.32 -22.24
C MET A 83 -3.41 12.19 -23.33
N ASP A 84 -4.22 12.65 -24.27
CA ASP A 84 -3.79 13.56 -25.32
C ASP A 84 -3.56 14.96 -24.71
N PRO A 85 -2.34 15.52 -24.81
CA PRO A 85 -1.99 16.81 -24.21
C PRO A 85 -2.87 17.97 -24.69
N ILE A 86 -3.49 17.86 -25.88
CA ILE A 86 -4.43 18.87 -26.38
C ILE A 86 -5.71 18.91 -25.51
N TYR A 87 -6.18 17.77 -25.01
CA TYR A 87 -7.34 17.72 -24.12
C TYR A 87 -6.99 18.15 -22.69
N ALA A 88 -5.78 17.83 -22.22
CA ALA A 88 -5.33 18.23 -20.87
C ALA A 88 -5.23 19.77 -20.71
N LEU A 89 -4.86 20.50 -21.77
CA LEU A 89 -4.75 21.97 -21.79
C LEU A 89 -6.08 22.69 -22.05
N ARG A 90 -7.10 22.00 -22.57
CA ARG A 90 -8.39 22.62 -22.98
C ARG A 90 -9.45 22.62 -21.87
N PHE A 91 -9.16 21.93 -20.77
CA PHE A 91 -9.97 21.91 -19.55
C PHE A 91 -9.37 22.78 -18.43
N GLU A 92 -8.34 23.56 -18.75
CA GLU A 92 -7.95 24.76 -18.00
C GLU A 92 -8.82 25.95 -18.41
#